data_AF-A0A6L9U970-F1
#
_entry.id   AF-A0A6L9U970-F1
#
_cell.length_a   1.000
_cell.length_b   1.000
_cell.length_c   1.000
_cell.angle_alpha   90.00
_cell.angle_beta   90.00
_cell.angle_gamma   90.00
#
_symmetry.space_group_name_H-M   'P 1'
#
loop_
_entity.id
_entity.type
_entity.pdbx_description
1 polymer ?
#
loop_
_entity_poly.entity_id
_entity_poly.type
_entity_poly.pdbx_seq_one_letter_code
_entity_poly.pdbx_strand_id
1 'polypeptide(L)'
;MSLPSKEDARLCASVVKEIARAKGITGDPASIGALTTTVARLFNRGLRNRDVLLSEAMTIADITASRGERDVLSGELRNMNPGAIDLSMEPEDERGHQQQ
;
A
#
# COMPACT_ATOMS: atom_id res chain seq x y z
N MET A 1 -19.92 12.05 14.98
CA MET A 1 -20.27 11.34 13.72
C MET A 1 -21.06 10.10 14.09
N SER A 2 -22.16 9.81 13.41
CA SER A 2 -22.95 8.58 13.60
C SER A 2 -22.26 7.41 12.90
N LEU A 3 -22.29 6.23 13.52
CA LEU A 3 -21.87 5.00 12.84
C LEU A 3 -22.85 4.67 11.69
N PRO A 4 -22.39 4.06 10.59
CA PRO A 4 -23.27 3.58 9.52
C PRO A 4 -24.25 2.54 10.07
N SER A 5 -25.44 2.47 9.47
CA SER A 5 -26.41 1.44 9.83
C SER A 5 -25.83 0.05 9.55
N LYS A 6 -26.38 -0.98 10.21
CA LYS A 6 -25.99 -2.37 9.95
C LYS A 6 -26.21 -2.76 8.47
N GLU A 7 -27.24 -2.22 7.84
CA GLU A 7 -27.57 -2.46 6.43
C GLU A 7 -26.57 -1.77 5.51
N ASP A 8 -26.22 -0.52 5.79
CA ASP A 8 -25.20 0.24 5.06
C ASP A 8 -23.84 -0.48 5.11
N ALA A 9 -23.44 -0.94 6.30
CA ALA A 9 -22.20 -1.70 6.47
C ALA A 9 -22.20 -3.01 5.67
N ARG A 10 -23.33 -3.72 5.65
CA ARG A 10 -23.49 -4.96 4.87
C ARG A 10 -23.42 -4.71 3.37
N LEU A 11 -24.05 -3.64 2.90
CA LEU A 11 -24.01 -3.23 1.49
C LEU A 11 -22.56 -2.98 1.07
N CYS A 12 -21.83 -2.11 1.78
CA CYS A 12 -20.42 -1.83 1.51
C CYS A 12 -19.56 -3.10 1.54
N ALA A 13 -19.73 -3.95 2.56
CA ALA A 13 -18.99 -5.21 2.67
C ALA A 13 -19.29 -6.18 1.52
N SER A 14 -20.53 -6.22 1.03
CA SER A 14 -20.91 -7.06 -0.11
C SER A 14 -20.22 -6.62 -1.40
N VAL A 15 -20.15 -5.31 -1.66
CA VAL A 15 -19.47 -4.73 -2.83
C VAL A 15 -17.96 -5.00 -2.77
N VAL A 16 -17.33 -4.77 -1.62
CA VAL A 16 -15.89 -5.06 -1.43
C VAL A 16 -15.59 -6.53 -1.71
N LYS A 17 -16.40 -7.46 -1.17
CA LYS A 17 -16.20 -8.90 -1.39
C LYS A 17 -16.35 -9.30 -2.86
N GLU A 18 -17.31 -8.72 -3.57
CA GLU A 18 -17.55 -9.03 -4.97
C GLU A 18 -16.39 -8.56 -5.85
N ILE A 19 -15.96 -7.30 -5.69
CA ILE A 19 -14.82 -6.75 -6.42
C ILE A 19 -13.54 -7.52 -6.08
N ALA A 20 -13.30 -7.82 -4.80
CA ALA A 20 -12.11 -8.55 -4.39
C ALA A 20 -12.02 -9.94 -5.04
N ARG A 21 -13.15 -10.65 -5.17
CA ARG A 21 -13.23 -11.94 -5.87
C ARG A 21 -13.02 -11.77 -7.37
N ALA A 22 -13.71 -10.82 -7.99
CA ALA A 22 -13.61 -10.57 -9.43
C ALA A 22 -12.18 -10.21 -9.85
N LYS A 23 -11.46 -9.48 -9.01
CA LYS A 23 -10.07 -9.06 -9.25
C LYS A 23 -9.01 -10.03 -8.74
N GLY A 24 -9.39 -11.11 -8.06
CA GLY A 24 -8.44 -12.08 -7.49
C GLY A 24 -7.59 -11.54 -6.35
N ILE A 25 -7.98 -10.44 -5.69
CA ILE A 25 -7.21 -9.77 -4.64
C ILE A 25 -7.60 -10.21 -3.21
N THR A 26 -8.37 -11.29 -3.06
CA THR A 26 -8.88 -11.74 -1.75
C THR A 26 -7.77 -12.13 -0.77
N GLY A 27 -6.57 -12.45 -1.26
CA GLY A 27 -5.40 -12.79 -0.47
C GLY A 27 -4.49 -11.61 -0.12
N ASP A 28 -4.82 -10.40 -0.57
CA ASP A 28 -4.01 -9.19 -0.34
C ASP A 28 -4.75 -8.20 0.59
N PRO A 29 -4.40 -8.17 1.88
CA PRO A 29 -5.00 -7.25 2.85
C PRO A 29 -4.83 -5.77 2.48
N ALA A 30 -3.71 -5.40 1.82
CA ALA A 30 -3.44 -4.01 1.46
C ALA A 30 -4.39 -3.55 0.33
N SER A 31 -4.53 -4.37 -0.72
CA SER A 31 -5.49 -4.11 -1.80
C SER A 31 -6.94 -4.09 -1.28
N ILE A 32 -7.30 -5.00 -0.36
CA ILE A 32 -8.62 -4.98 0.29
C ILE A 32 -8.84 -3.69 1.08
N GLY A 33 -7.83 -3.21 1.81
CA GLY A 33 -7.88 -1.95 2.55
C GLY A 33 -8.14 -0.76 1.63
N ALA A 34 -7.37 -0.64 0.55
CA ALA A 34 -7.53 0.42 -0.45
C ALA A 34 -8.91 0.40 -1.12
N LEU A 35 -9.40 -0.79 -1.46
CA LEU A 35 -10.75 -0.99 -2.00
C LEU A 35 -11.83 -0.57 -0.99
N THR A 36 -11.66 -0.94 0.28
CA THR A 36 -12.59 -0.60 1.36
C THR A 36 -12.70 0.92 1.53
N THR A 37 -11.57 1.64 1.54
CA THR A 37 -11.55 3.10 1.59
C THR A 37 -12.25 3.72 0.38
N THR A 38 -12.06 3.15 -0.81
CA THR A 38 -12.71 3.62 -2.03
C THR A 38 -14.23 3.48 -1.96
N VAL A 39 -14.72 2.30 -1.56
CA VAL A 39 -16.16 2.04 -1.39
C VAL A 39 -16.75 2.96 -0.32
N ALA A 40 -16.10 3.12 0.83
CA ALA A 40 -16.57 4.02 1.89
C ALA A 40 -16.67 5.47 1.41
N ARG A 41 -15.69 5.95 0.63
CA ARG A 41 -15.70 7.30 0.06
C ARG A 41 -16.86 7.50 -0.92
N LEU A 42 -17.13 6.53 -1.80
CA LEU A 42 -18.26 6.59 -2.73
C LEU A 42 -19.59 6.57 -1.98
N PHE A 43 -19.73 5.69 -0.99
CA PHE A 43 -20.94 5.62 -0.17
C PHE A 43 -21.21 6.95 0.56
N ASN A 44 -20.17 7.56 1.15
CA ASN A 44 -20.26 8.84 1.82
C ASN A 44 -20.59 10.01 0.87
N ARG A 45 -20.37 9.85 -0.43
CA ARG A 45 -20.80 10.81 -1.48
C ARG A 45 -22.27 10.64 -1.88
N GLY A 46 -22.98 9.65 -1.33
CA GLY A 46 -24.39 9.41 -1.56
C GLY A 46 -24.70 8.21 -2.46
N LEU A 47 -23.69 7.46 -2.93
CA LEU A 47 -23.92 6.25 -3.73
C LEU A 47 -24.38 5.11 -2.83
N ARG A 48 -25.69 5.05 -2.56
CA ARG A 48 -26.32 4.04 -1.69
C ARG A 48 -26.99 2.89 -2.45
N ASN A 49 -27.11 3.00 -3.77
CA ASN A 49 -27.55 1.88 -4.60
C ASN A 49 -26.38 0.92 -4.81
N ARG A 50 -26.61 -0.38 -4.59
CA ARG A 50 -25.59 -1.42 -4.67
C ARG A 50 -24.92 -1.50 -6.04
N ASP A 51 -25.70 -1.52 -7.11
CA ASP A 51 -25.19 -1.78 -8.46
C ASP A 51 -24.41 -0.57 -8.98
N VAL A 52 -24.88 0.64 -8.67
CA VAL A 52 -24.16 1.89 -8.96
C VAL A 52 -22.84 1.93 -8.18
N LEU A 53 -22.88 1.62 -6.88
CA LEU A 53 -21.69 1.60 -6.03
C LEU A 53 -20.67 0.56 -6.52
N LEU A 54 -21.13 -0.62 -6.93
CA LEU A 54 -20.30 -1.69 -7.48
C LEU A 54 -19.63 -1.26 -8.79
N SER A 55 -20.41 -0.75 -9.75
CA SER A 55 -19.91 -0.31 -11.06
C SER A 55 -18.84 0.78 -10.93
N GLU A 56 -19.12 1.79 -10.11
CA GLU A 56 -18.19 2.91 -9.88
C GLU A 56 -16.93 2.45 -9.13
N ALA A 57 -17.09 1.62 -8.09
CA ALA A 57 -15.96 1.08 -7.35
C ALA A 57 -15.07 0.17 -8.21
N MET A 58 -15.66 -0.64 -9.11
CA MET A 58 -14.92 -1.46 -10.06
C MET A 58 -14.08 -0.58 -11.01
N THR A 59 -14.69 0.44 -11.59
CA THR A 59 -14.03 1.39 -12.49
C THR A 59 -12.82 2.05 -11.82
N ILE A 60 -12.97 2.49 -10.57
CA ILE A 60 -11.85 3.07 -9.81
C ILE A 60 -10.79 2.02 -9.49
N ALA A 61 -11.20 0.82 -9.08
CA ALA A 61 -10.29 -0.26 -8.76
C ALA A 61 -9.39 -0.64 -9.95
N ASP A 62 -9.92 -0.55 -11.18
CA ASP A 62 -9.16 -0.81 -12.41
C ASP A 62 -8.10 0.26 -12.67
N ILE A 63 -8.44 1.54 -12.48
CA ILE A 63 -7.47 2.65 -12.59
C ILE A 63 -6.32 2.48 -11.59
N THR A 64 -6.61 2.04 -10.36
CA THR A 64 -5.58 1.83 -9.33
C THR A 64 -4.70 0.62 -9.59
N ALA A 65 -5.23 -0.45 -10.19
CA ALA A 65 -4.42 -1.61 -10.58
C ALA A 65 -3.34 -1.19 -11.61
N SER A 66 -3.71 -0.38 -12.61
CA SER A 66 -2.77 0.18 -13.60
C SER A 66 -1.81 1.24 -13.03
N ARG A 67 -2.05 1.74 -11.82
CA ARG A 67 -1.20 2.74 -11.16
C ARG A 67 -0.24 2.10 -10.16
N GLY A 68 -0.62 0.99 -9.53
CA GLY A 68 0.23 0.22 -8.61
C GLY A 68 1.49 -0.34 -9.29
N GLU A 69 1.39 -0.77 -10.56
CA GLU A 69 2.57 -1.20 -11.35
C GLU A 69 3.64 -0.10 -11.47
N ARG A 70 3.24 1.18 -11.44
CA ARG A 70 4.19 2.31 -11.50
C ARG A 70 4.83 2.62 -10.15
N ASP A 71 4.20 2.23 -9.04
CA ASP A 71 4.68 2.49 -7.68
C ASP A 71 5.63 1.38 -7.21
N VAL A 72 5.44 0.13 -7.65
CA VAL A 72 6.39 -0.97 -7.42
C VAL A 72 7.76 -0.64 -8.04
N LEU A 73 7.79 -0.03 -9.23
CA LEU A 73 9.01 0.47 -9.87
C LEU A 73 9.70 1.60 -9.06
N SER A 74 8.96 2.35 -8.24
CA SER A 74 9.54 3.36 -7.32
C SER A 74 10.14 2.73 -6.05
N GLY A 75 9.70 1.52 -5.68
CA GLY A 75 10.25 0.75 -4.57
C GLY A 75 11.65 0.19 -4.85
N GLU A 76 11.93 -0.21 -6.09
CA GLU A 76 13.26 -0.72 -6.50
C GLU A 76 14.35 0.36 -6.47
N LEU A 77 14.01 1.63 -6.69
CA LEU A 77 14.96 2.75 -6.59
C LEU A 77 15.40 3.07 -5.15
N ARG A 78 14.76 2.49 -4.12
CA ARG A 78 15.12 2.72 -2.71
C ARG A 78 16.09 1.70 -2.13
N ASN A 79 16.55 0.72 -2.91
CA ASN A 79 17.56 -0.26 -2.49
C ASN A 79 18.99 0.13 -2.90
N MET A 80 19.32 1.42 -2.90
CA MET A 80 20.72 1.85 -2.87
C MET A 80 21.16 1.92 -1.41
N ASN A 81 21.94 0.91 -0.99
CA ASN A 81 22.56 0.81 0.32
C ASN A 81 23.48 2.03 0.57
N PRO A 82 23.17 2.95 1.51
CA PRO A 82 24.05 4.03 1.89
C PRO A 82 25.01 3.51 2.98
N GLY A 83 25.90 2.60 2.61
CA GLY A 83 26.69 1.83 3.58
C GLY A 83 28.15 1.63 3.24
N ALA A 84 28.69 2.37 2.27
CA ALA A 84 30.13 2.39 1.98
C ALA A 84 30.73 3.75 2.37
N ILE A 85 30.92 3.94 3.68
CA ILE A 85 31.94 4.86 4.18
C ILE A 85 33.00 3.94 4.81
N ASP A 86 34.01 3.59 4.01
CA ASP A 86 35.23 2.97 4.50
C ASP A 86 35.98 4.00 5.33
N LEU A 87 35.99 3.80 6.65
CA LEU A 87 36.87 4.52 7.57
C LEU A 87 37.68 3.47 8.34
N SER A 88 38.46 2.70 7.59
CA SER A 88 39.55 1.90 8.13
C SER A 88 40.77 2.81 8.32
N MET A 89 40.89 3.47 9.49
CA MET A 89 42.16 4.03 9.95
C MET A 89 42.64 3.17 11.12
N GLU A 90 43.52 2.24 10.79
CA GLU A 90 44.33 1.46 11.74
C GLU A 90 45.26 2.42 12.51
N PRO A 91 45.38 2.33 13.85
CA PRO A 91 46.49 2.95 14.55
C PRO A 91 47.74 2.09 14.40
N GLU A 92 48.75 2.62 13.71
CA GLU A 92 50.08 2.02 13.58
C GLU A 92 50.80 2.00 14.93
N ASP A 93 51.10 0.79 15.40
CA ASP A 93 51.91 0.48 16.58
C ASP A 93 53.40 0.47 16.13
N GLU A 94 54.06 1.63 16.13
CA GLU A 94 55.52 1.69 15.89
C GLU A 94 56.30 1.62 17.21
N ARG A 95 56.73 0.39 17.54
CA ARG A 95 57.86 0.15 18.44
C ARG A 95 59.19 0.30 17.70
N GLY A 96 60.09 1.06 18.32
CA GLY A 96 61.54 0.91 18.19
C GLY A 96 62.25 2.20 17.81
N HIS A 97 63.48 2.49 18.21
CA HIS A 97 64.47 1.84 19.07
C HIS A 97 65.52 2.92 19.39
N GLN A 98 66.08 2.87 20.60
CA GLN A 98 67.50 3.05 20.92
C GLN A 98 68.21 4.43 20.82
N GLN A 99 68.85 4.74 21.96
CA GLN A 99 70.20 5.30 22.16
C GLN A 99 70.44 6.78 21.85
N GLN A 100 70.70 7.59 22.90
CA GLN A 100 72.03 7.77 23.52
C GLN A 100 71.88 8.42 24.91
#